data_AF-A0A653TBV8-F1
#
_entry.id   AF-A0A653TBV8-F1
#
_cell.length_a   1.000
_cell.length_b   1.000
_cell.length_c   1.000
_cell.angle_alpha   90.00
_cell.angle_beta   90.00
_cell.angle_gamma   90.00
#
_symmetry.space_group_name_H-M   'P 1'
#
loop_
_entity.id
_entity.type
_entity.pdbx_description
1 polymer ?
#
loop_
_entity_poly.entity_id
_entity_poly.type
_entity_poly.pdbx_seq_one_letter_code
_entity_poly.pdbx_strand_id
1 'polypeptide(L)'
;MNIRSRLLLVFSLPLVLMAGCTSYYRNVETCKERVRAEYPDAASAPLKITGSGAAFQGSRVVVRGVIATPPKPPATKKTDVPAAAECTFSETTLTGFQWLAPSKLIPKAAADDNEDE
;
A
#
# COMPACT_ATOMS: atom_id res chain seq x y z
N MET A 1 -18.62 -42.93 -26.04
CA MET A 1 -17.96 -42.07 -25.02
C MET A 1 -17.93 -40.65 -25.56
N ASN A 2 -18.83 -39.77 -25.08
CA ASN A 2 -19.15 -38.50 -25.75
C ASN A 2 -18.04 -37.45 -25.55
N ILE A 3 -17.35 -37.09 -26.65
CA ILE A 3 -16.34 -36.02 -26.74
C ILE A 3 -16.84 -34.68 -26.18
N ARG A 4 -18.15 -34.41 -26.29
CA ARG A 4 -18.80 -33.20 -25.76
C ARG A 4 -18.76 -33.12 -24.23
N SER A 5 -18.77 -34.26 -23.53
CA SER A 5 -18.70 -34.30 -22.06
C SER A 5 -17.27 -34.18 -21.54
N ARG A 6 -16.27 -34.57 -22.34
CA ARG A 6 -14.84 -34.46 -21.95
C ARG A 6 -14.27 -33.05 -22.10
N LEU A 7 -14.83 -32.22 -23.00
CA LEU A 7 -14.44 -30.81 -23.17
C LEU A 7 -14.85 -29.93 -21.97
N LEU A 8 -15.96 -30.24 -21.32
CA LEU A 8 -16.45 -29.46 -20.17
C LEU A 8 -15.62 -29.66 -18.89
N LEU A 9 -14.87 -30.76 -18.80
CA LEU A 9 -14.05 -31.09 -17.62
C LEU A 9 -12.64 -30.48 -17.68
N VAL A 10 -12.16 -30.06 -18.86
CA VAL A 10 -10.82 -29.48 -19.04
C VAL A 10 -10.82 -27.96 -18.87
N PHE A 11 -11.96 -27.30 -19.07
CA PHE A 11 -12.07 -25.84 -19.04
C PHE A 11 -12.33 -25.20 -17.66
N SER A 12 -12.50 -25.99 -16.60
CA SER A 12 -12.76 -25.49 -15.23
C SER A 12 -11.49 -25.25 -14.39
N LEU A 13 -10.36 -25.81 -14.78
CA LEU A 13 -9.07 -25.63 -14.09
C LEU A 13 -8.45 -24.21 -14.16
N PRO A 14 -8.63 -23.37 -15.23
CA PRO A 14 -7.98 -22.07 -15.29
C PRO A 14 -8.68 -20.97 -14.46
N LEU A 15 -9.93 -21.14 -14.02
CA LEU A 15 -10.66 -20.07 -13.33
C LEU A 15 -10.19 -19.83 -11.88
N VAL A 16 -9.72 -20.87 -11.18
CA VAL A 16 -9.36 -20.75 -9.75
C VAL A 16 -8.07 -19.95 -9.54
N LEU A 17 -7.13 -20.01 -10.49
CA LEU A 17 -5.89 -19.22 -10.45
C LEU A 17 -6.12 -17.71 -10.60
N MET A 18 -7.25 -17.29 -11.16
CA MET A 18 -7.54 -15.87 -11.38
C MET A 18 -8.03 -15.15 -10.12
N ALA A 19 -8.55 -15.87 -9.12
CA ALA A 19 -9.07 -15.26 -7.89
C ALA A 19 -7.95 -14.61 -7.04
N GLY A 20 -6.75 -15.18 -7.02
CA GLY A 20 -5.61 -14.59 -6.29
C GLY A 20 -5.02 -13.34 -6.97
N CYS A 21 -5.18 -13.22 -8.29
CA CYS A 21 -4.75 -12.04 -9.03
C CYS A 21 -5.69 -10.85 -8.77
N THR A 22 -7.00 -11.08 -8.64
CA THR A 22 -7.95 -9.99 -8.39
C THR A 22 -7.76 -9.37 -7.01
N SER A 23 -7.49 -10.17 -5.98
CA SER A 23 -7.20 -9.66 -4.62
C SER A 23 -5.91 -8.84 -4.60
N TYR A 24 -4.86 -9.29 -5.30
CA TYR A 24 -3.60 -8.55 -5.41
C TYR A 24 -3.81 -7.13 -5.94
N TYR A 25 -4.46 -6.98 -7.09
CA TYR A 25 -4.68 -5.66 -7.69
C TYR A 25 -5.61 -4.79 -6.86
N ARG A 26 -6.70 -5.37 -6.32
CA ARG A 26 -7.63 -4.65 -5.43
C ARG A 26 -6.92 -4.09 -4.22
N ASN A 27 -6.16 -4.92 -3.50
CA ASN A 27 -5.46 -4.50 -2.29
C ASN A 27 -4.40 -3.44 -2.58
N VAL A 28 -3.71 -3.54 -3.72
CA VAL A 28 -2.73 -2.54 -4.15
C VAL A 28 -3.40 -1.18 -4.37
N GLU A 29 -4.52 -1.13 -5.10
CA GLU A 29 -5.23 0.13 -5.33
C GLU A 29 -5.84 0.68 -4.04
N THR A 30 -6.49 -0.16 -3.22
CA THR A 30 -7.00 0.24 -1.92
C THR A 30 -5.90 0.79 -1.02
N CYS A 31 -4.69 0.20 -1.05
CA CYS A 31 -3.58 0.74 -0.29
C CYS A 31 -3.11 2.10 -0.83
N LYS A 32 -3.02 2.30 -2.14
CA LYS A 32 -2.68 3.60 -2.72
C LYS A 32 -3.70 4.69 -2.37
N GLU A 33 -4.98 4.35 -2.34
CA GLU A 33 -6.04 5.26 -1.90
C GLU A 33 -5.89 5.58 -0.40
N ARG A 34 -5.67 4.56 0.44
CA ARG A 34 -5.46 4.74 1.87
C ARG A 34 -4.25 5.63 2.17
N VAL A 35 -3.13 5.39 1.48
CA VAL A 35 -1.91 6.22 1.57
C VAL A 35 -2.20 7.69 1.27
N ARG A 36 -3.01 7.98 0.24
CA ARG A 36 -3.38 9.36 -0.10
C ARG A 36 -4.32 9.96 0.93
N ALA A 37 -5.27 9.18 1.43
CA ALA A 37 -6.25 9.64 2.42
C ALA A 37 -5.61 9.95 3.78
N GLU A 38 -4.63 9.14 4.19
CA GLU A 38 -3.94 9.26 5.48
C GLU A 38 -2.74 10.23 5.44
N TYR A 39 -2.48 10.86 4.30
CA TYR A 39 -1.39 11.82 4.17
C TYR A 39 -1.84 13.23 4.58
N PRO A 40 -1.37 13.77 5.72
CA PRO A 40 -1.90 15.02 6.28
C PRO A 40 -1.52 16.27 5.47
N ASP A 41 -0.36 16.25 4.80
CA ASP A 41 0.23 17.43 4.16
C ASP A 41 -0.03 17.49 2.64
N ALA A 42 -1.12 16.87 2.16
CA ALA A 42 -1.41 16.74 0.73
C ALA A 42 -1.47 18.08 -0.02
N ALA A 43 -1.92 19.15 0.65
CA ALA A 43 -2.06 20.48 0.04
C ALA A 43 -0.71 21.24 -0.06
N SER A 44 0.16 21.11 0.94
CA SER A 44 1.43 21.86 1.04
C SER A 44 2.61 21.13 0.41
N ALA A 45 2.61 19.80 0.45
CA ALA A 45 3.71 18.98 -0.01
C ALA A 45 3.14 17.72 -0.68
N PRO A 46 2.73 17.76 -1.96
CA PRO A 46 2.01 16.65 -2.59
C PRO A 46 2.84 15.36 -2.61
N LEU A 47 2.22 14.27 -2.19
CA LEU A 47 2.78 12.92 -2.28
C LEU A 47 2.56 12.34 -3.68
N LYS A 48 3.65 12.12 -4.41
CA LYS A 48 3.64 11.41 -5.70
C LYS A 48 3.98 9.95 -5.48
N ILE A 49 3.01 9.06 -5.69
CA ILE A 49 3.25 7.62 -5.69
C ILE A 49 4.12 7.25 -6.89
N THR A 50 5.25 6.59 -6.65
CA THR A 50 6.22 6.17 -7.67
C THR A 50 6.18 4.67 -7.92
N GLY A 51 5.60 3.89 -7.02
CA GLY A 51 5.39 2.47 -7.23
C GLY A 51 4.76 1.78 -6.03
N SER A 52 4.51 0.48 -6.18
CA SER A 52 4.03 -0.39 -5.12
C SER A 52 4.63 -1.78 -5.28
N GLY A 53 4.84 -2.48 -4.18
CA GLY A 53 5.14 -3.91 -4.15
C GLY A 53 4.17 -4.59 -3.21
N ALA A 54 3.79 -5.83 -3.49
CA ALA A 54 2.90 -6.57 -2.63
C ALA A 54 3.31 -8.03 -2.51
N ALA A 55 3.05 -8.61 -1.34
CA ALA A 55 3.23 -10.02 -1.06
C ALA A 55 2.17 -10.87 -1.79
N PHE A 56 2.29 -12.20 -1.66
CA PHE A 56 1.34 -13.13 -2.27
C PHE A 56 -0.11 -12.75 -1.97
N GLN A 57 -0.94 -12.74 -3.01
CA GLN A 57 -2.36 -12.33 -3.01
C GLN A 57 -2.65 -10.91 -2.51
N GLY A 58 -1.64 -10.05 -2.34
CA GLY A 58 -1.84 -8.70 -1.82
C GLY A 58 -2.04 -8.63 -0.30
N SER A 59 -1.65 -9.67 0.45
CA SER A 59 -1.77 -9.74 1.92
C SER A 59 -0.98 -8.64 2.65
N ARG A 60 0.12 -8.17 2.05
CA ARG A 60 0.90 -7.02 2.53
C ARG A 60 1.31 -6.20 1.33
N VAL A 61 0.92 -4.92 1.30
CA VAL A 61 1.23 -3.99 0.22
C VAL A 61 2.09 -2.87 0.77
N VAL A 62 3.22 -2.61 0.13
CA VAL A 62 4.06 -1.44 0.38
C VAL A 62 3.94 -0.49 -0.79
N VAL A 63 3.40 0.70 -0.54
CA VAL A 63 3.33 1.79 -1.52
C VAL A 63 4.51 2.73 -1.27
N ARG A 64 5.22 3.08 -2.35
CA ARG A 64 6.36 3.99 -2.32
C ARG A 64 6.05 5.25 -3.13
N GLY A 65 6.60 6.36 -2.69
CA GLY A 65 6.43 7.65 -3.33
C GLY A 65 7.52 8.64 -2.95
N VAL A 66 7.34 9.85 -3.42
CA VAL A 66 8.17 11.00 -3.09
C VAL A 66 7.27 12.18 -2.72
N ILE A 67 7.67 12.91 -1.68
CA ILE A 67 7.03 14.13 -1.23
C ILE A 67 7.91 15.30 -1.67
N ALA A 68 7.37 16.16 -2.53
CA ALA A 68 8.09 17.36 -2.95
C ALA A 68 7.97 18.43 -1.86
N THR A 69 9.06 18.68 -1.14
CA THR A 69 9.10 19.71 -0.10
C THR A 69 9.56 21.05 -0.67
N PRO A 70 8.99 22.18 -0.22
CA PRO A 70 9.42 23.50 -0.66
C PRO A 70 10.86 23.77 -0.22
N PRO A 71 11.62 24.57 -1.00
CA PRO A 71 12.97 24.96 -0.63
C PRO A 71 13.00 25.68 0.73
N LYS A 72 13.95 25.29 1.60
CA LYS A 72 14.28 26.06 2.79
C LYS A 72 15.41 27.04 2.45
N PRO A 73 15.29 28.35 2.73
CA PRO A 73 16.36 29.31 2.45
C PRO A 73 17.70 28.87 3.06
N PRO A 74 18.84 29.00 2.34
CA PRO A 74 19.03 29.70 1.07
C PRO A 74 18.80 28.85 -0.21
N ALA A 75 18.31 27.62 -0.08
CA ALA A 75 18.06 26.78 -1.24
C ALA A 75 16.93 27.34 -2.11
N THR A 76 17.01 27.11 -3.42
CA THR A 76 16.00 27.54 -4.40
C THR A 76 15.28 26.38 -5.08
N LYS A 77 15.77 25.15 -4.89
CA LYS A 77 15.21 23.93 -5.48
C LYS A 77 14.37 23.15 -4.46
N LYS A 78 13.26 22.58 -4.94
CA LYS A 78 12.46 21.61 -4.17
C LYS A 78 13.30 20.36 -3.91
N THR A 79 13.04 19.70 -2.79
CA THR A 79 13.70 18.46 -2.40
C THR A 79 12.67 17.33 -2.35
N ASP A 80 12.96 16.23 -3.03
CA ASP A 80 12.15 15.03 -3.01
C ASP A 80 12.51 14.19 -1.79
N VAL A 81 11.55 14.05 -0.87
CA VAL A 81 11.69 13.22 0.33
C VAL A 81 11.05 11.86 0.05
N PRO A 82 11.77 10.74 0.23
CA PRO A 82 11.18 9.42 0.02
C PRO A 82 10.09 9.15 1.07
N ALA A 83 8.97 8.60 0.59
CA ALA A 83 7.85 8.22 1.41
C ALA A 83 7.46 6.77 1.12
N ALA A 84 7.07 6.05 2.16
CA ALA A 84 6.59 4.69 2.04
C ALA A 84 5.55 4.41 3.12
N ALA A 85 4.49 3.70 2.76
CA ALA A 85 3.53 3.17 3.71
C ALA A 85 3.23 1.72 3.39
N GLU A 86 2.78 1.01 4.39
CA GLU A 86 2.39 -0.38 4.33
C GLU A 86 0.92 -0.52 4.71
N CYS A 87 0.24 -1.40 3.99
CA CYS A 87 -1.09 -1.87 4.29
C CYS A 87 -1.06 -3.39 4.44
N THR A 88 -1.72 -3.91 5.47
CA THR A 88 -1.95 -5.36 5.63
C THR A 88 -3.40 -5.69 5.34
N PHE A 89 -3.63 -6.84 4.74
CA PHE A 89 -4.95 -7.31 4.34
C PHE A 89 -5.17 -8.75 4.77
N SER A 90 -6.40 -9.01 5.24
CA SER A 90 -6.96 -10.36 5.29
C SER A 90 -7.84 -10.53 4.06
N GLU A 91 -7.37 -11.33 3.10
CA GLU A 91 -7.96 -11.48 1.76
C GLU A 91 -8.07 -10.15 1.01
N THR A 92 -9.20 -9.44 1.14
CA THR A 92 -9.48 -8.13 0.51
C THR A 92 -9.83 -7.04 1.53
N THR A 93 -9.84 -7.40 2.82
CA THR A 93 -10.19 -6.49 3.91
C THR A 93 -8.92 -5.88 4.48
N LEU A 94 -8.83 -4.55 4.48
CA LEU A 94 -7.72 -3.81 5.10
C LEU A 94 -7.76 -4.02 6.62
N THR A 95 -6.70 -4.61 7.17
CA THR A 95 -6.57 -4.88 8.61
C THR A 95 -5.60 -3.95 9.31
N GLY A 96 -4.70 -3.31 8.56
CA GLY A 96 -3.70 -2.43 9.13
C GLY A 96 -3.14 -1.46 8.11
N PHE A 97 -2.68 -0.31 8.62
CA PHE A 97 -1.99 0.71 7.86
C PHE A 97 -0.90 1.33 8.74
N GLN A 98 0.32 1.46 8.20
CA GLN A 98 1.41 2.15 8.88
C GLN A 98 2.29 2.89 7.88
N TRP A 99 2.73 4.08 8.26
CA TRP A 99 3.82 4.75 7.55
C TRP A 99 5.15 4.07 7.89
N LEU A 100 5.98 3.86 6.87
CA LEU A 100 7.36 3.37 6.98
C LEU A 100 8.36 4.51 6.81
N ALA A 101 8.00 5.55 6.06
CA ALA A 101 8.80 6.74 5.83
C ALA A 101 7.94 7.91 5.31
N PRO A 102 8.37 9.17 5.50
CA PRO A 102 9.48 9.59 6.35
C PRO A 102 9.15 9.47 7.85
N SER A 103 10.17 9.53 8.72
CA SER A 103 10.03 9.32 10.18
C SER A 103 8.98 10.19 10.87
N LYS A 104 8.66 11.36 10.30
CA LYS A 104 7.62 12.26 10.78
C LYS A 104 6.20 11.70 10.65
N LEU A 105 5.98 10.79 9.70
CA LEU A 105 4.68 10.15 9.47
C LEU A 105 4.54 8.84 10.25
N ILE A 106 5.64 8.27 10.73
CA ILE A 106 5.61 7.04 11.53
C ILE A 106 5.03 7.42 12.90
N PRO A 107 3.94 6.75 13.35
CA PRO A 107 3.43 6.96 14.70
C PRO A 107 4.55 6.77 15.71
N LYS A 108 4.78 7.79 16.55
CA LYS A 108 5.70 7.62 17.68
C LYS A 108 5.03 6.66 18.64
N ALA A 109 5.66 5.52 18.91
CA ALA A 109 5.20 4.60 19.94
C ALA A 109 4.93 5.43 21.21
N ALA A 110 3.73 5.28 21.78
CA ALA A 110 3.40 5.94 23.04
C ALA A 110 4.54 5.66 24.01
N ALA A 111 5.16 6.74 24.49
CA ALA A 111 6.13 6.62 25.57
C ALA A 111 5.40 5.98 26.75
N ASP A 112 6.14 5.11 27.41
CA ASP A 112 5.78 4.41 28.62
C ASP A 112 5.60 5.45 29.74
N ASP A 113 4.38 5.96 29.92
CA ASP A 113 4.01 6.82 31.04
C ASP A 113 3.59 5.93 32.25
N ASN A 114 4.45 4.99 32.65
CA ASN A 114 4.40 4.33 33.97
C ASN A 114 5.73 4.50 34.70
N GLU A 115 6.14 5.74 34.91
CA GLU A 115 6.97 6.13 36.05
C GLU A 115 6.09 7.01 36.93
N ASP A 116 5.46 6.44 37.96
CA ASP A 116 5.07 7.07 39.23
C ASP A 116 4.23 6.07 40.08
N GLU A 117 4.90 5.21 40.86
CA GLU A 117 4.54 4.95 42.27
C GLU A 117 5.79 4.56 43.09
#